data_AF-A0A9P4IV57-F1
#
_entry.id   AF-A0A9P4IV57-F1
#
_cell.length_a   1.000
_cell.length_b   1.000
_cell.length_c   1.000
_cell.angle_alpha   90.00
_cell.angle_beta   90.00
_cell.angle_gamma   90.00
#
_symmetry.space_group_name_H-M   'P 1'
#
loop_
_entity.id
_entity.type
_entity.pdbx_description
1 polymer ?
#
loop_
_entity_poly.entity_id
_entity_poly.type
_entity_poly.pdbx_seq_one_letter_code
_entity_poly.pdbx_strand_id
1 'polypeptide(L)'
;MSATELVQAEGLRIAVEGCGHGVLHSIYASIDKACEEAGWPGVDLVIIGGDFQAVRNADDLACVSIPPKYRSMQDFHEYYSGQRKAPYLTVFVGGNHEASNYLFELYYGGWVAPNIYYMGAANVLRAGPIRIAGMSGIWKGYDYRKHHFERLPYNQDEVKSIYHTRELDIRKLLNVRTQVDVGMSHDWPNGVEWEGNYEKLFKQKDLFEQDARSGNLGNKAARYVLDRLRPRYWFSAHLHVKYSAVVHHKSEKDAQNGVAEAANLPISEKLKNNDEIDLDMDDEPDTRAQNNPQQYPNNDEIDLDIEDDDAALPIEAPTGMNGAPEPISEDRVPQKDQTQVSDSLRAQLPAAFTRTKTPPPKSLPFPEDITNTTTKFLALDKCLPHRHFLQLMSIPPDVQNQSEISRPVKLEYDKEWLAICRVFASDLTLGDGDESLSVPKDRGEAFYRPLIDAEKDWVEQYVVKADKMVIPENFEATAPAYDERRGIVQVKMPREYTNNQTKAFCELLDISNPFDISEEERDARMRNGPKQTNRSDGGGGGSRRGFGGGRGGGGGRGRGWGRGRGHSGRGARR
;
A
#
# COMPACT_ATOMS: atom_id res chain seq x y z
N MET A 1 -28.64 -32.74 -17.73
CA MET A 1 -28.20 -32.57 -16.34
C MET A 1 -26.90 -33.33 -16.20
N SER A 2 -25.81 -32.66 -16.56
CA SER A 2 -24.49 -33.26 -16.85
C SER A 2 -23.50 -32.72 -15.83
N ALA A 3 -22.50 -33.53 -15.47
CA ALA A 3 -21.52 -33.37 -14.38
C ALA A 3 -20.89 -31.96 -14.20
N THR A 4 -20.98 -31.07 -15.19
CA THR A 4 -20.58 -29.67 -15.12
C THR A 4 -21.44 -28.83 -14.15
N GLU A 5 -22.74 -29.15 -13.99
CA GLU A 5 -23.62 -28.47 -13.02
C GLU A 5 -23.27 -28.82 -11.57
N LEU A 6 -22.68 -29.99 -11.31
CA LEU A 6 -22.33 -30.45 -9.96
C LEU A 6 -21.04 -29.79 -9.43
N VAL A 7 -20.07 -29.46 -10.29
CA VAL A 7 -18.84 -28.77 -9.86
C VAL A 7 -19.09 -27.30 -9.51
N GLN A 8 -20.10 -26.67 -10.12
CA GLN A 8 -20.50 -25.28 -9.81
C GLN A 8 -21.21 -25.15 -8.45
N ALA A 9 -21.68 -26.25 -7.84
CA ALA A 9 -22.47 -26.23 -6.61
C ALA A 9 -21.65 -26.29 -5.30
N GLU A 10 -20.36 -26.67 -5.34
CA GLU A 10 -19.60 -27.04 -4.11
C GLU A 10 -18.57 -26.00 -3.62
N GLY A 11 -18.35 -24.90 -4.35
CA GLY A 11 -17.35 -23.89 -3.99
C GLY A 11 -17.93 -22.53 -3.59
N LEU A 12 -17.11 -21.71 -2.95
CA LEU A 12 -17.42 -20.32 -2.64
C LEU A 12 -17.36 -19.51 -3.94
N ARG A 13 -18.49 -18.97 -4.38
CA ARG A 13 -18.56 -18.17 -5.61
C ARG A 13 -18.06 -16.79 -5.31
N ILE A 14 -16.99 -16.38 -5.97
CA ILE A 14 -16.38 -15.07 -5.75
C ILE A 14 -16.30 -14.25 -7.03
N ALA A 15 -16.37 -12.94 -6.84
CA ALA A 15 -15.94 -11.94 -7.81
C ALA A 15 -14.64 -11.31 -7.31
N VAL A 16 -13.59 -11.34 -8.12
CA VAL A 16 -12.34 -10.63 -7.84
C VAL A 16 -12.27 -9.39 -8.71
N GLU A 17 -12.12 -8.23 -8.07
CA GLU A 17 -11.98 -6.91 -8.67
C GLU A 17 -10.56 -6.39 -8.43
N GLY A 18 -9.98 -5.71 -9.41
CA GLY A 18 -8.71 -5.00 -9.25
C GLY A 18 -8.84 -3.73 -8.41
N CYS A 19 -8.45 -2.57 -8.98
CA CYS A 19 -8.55 -1.29 -8.27
C CYS A 19 -9.98 -0.72 -8.33
N GLY A 20 -10.54 -0.36 -7.18
CA GLY A 20 -11.93 0.10 -7.09
C GLY A 20 -12.17 1.54 -7.57
N HIS A 21 -11.25 2.46 -7.29
CA HIS A 21 -11.33 3.92 -7.49
C HIS A 21 -12.70 4.54 -7.18
N GLY A 22 -13.38 4.02 -6.14
CA GLY A 22 -14.68 4.50 -5.68
C GLY A 22 -15.88 4.26 -6.59
N VAL A 23 -15.75 3.58 -7.74
CA VAL A 23 -16.85 3.36 -8.71
C VAL A 23 -17.70 2.12 -8.40
N LEU A 24 -18.12 1.99 -7.14
CA LEU A 24 -18.82 0.81 -6.61
C LEU A 24 -20.11 0.49 -7.38
N HIS A 25 -20.84 1.50 -7.87
CA HIS A 25 -22.04 1.27 -8.68
C HIS A 25 -21.73 0.47 -9.94
N SER A 26 -20.63 0.84 -10.62
CA SER A 26 -20.21 0.19 -11.86
C SER A 26 -19.67 -1.21 -11.60
N ILE A 27 -18.94 -1.39 -10.50
CA ILE A 27 -18.39 -2.70 -10.09
C ILE A 27 -19.54 -3.68 -9.83
N TYR A 28 -20.50 -3.33 -8.97
CA TYR A 28 -21.63 -4.21 -8.67
C TYR A 28 -22.49 -4.50 -9.90
N ALA A 29 -22.79 -3.50 -10.73
CA ALA A 29 -23.50 -3.72 -11.98
C ALA A 29 -22.75 -4.65 -12.97
N SER A 30 -21.42 -4.57 -12.99
CA SER A 30 -20.58 -5.46 -13.81
C SER A 30 -20.58 -6.89 -13.27
N ILE A 31 -20.64 -7.08 -11.95
CA ILE A 31 -20.79 -8.38 -11.31
C ILE A 31 -22.14 -9.00 -11.67
N ASP A 32 -23.24 -8.23 -11.57
CA ASP A 32 -24.58 -8.70 -11.94
C ASP A 32 -24.61 -9.20 -13.39
N LYS A 33 -24.07 -8.39 -14.31
CA LYS A 33 -23.97 -8.74 -15.73
C LYS A 33 -23.11 -9.98 -15.97
N ALA A 34 -21.94 -10.05 -15.32
CA ALA A 34 -21.07 -11.22 -15.44
C ALA A 34 -21.73 -12.49 -14.88
N CYS A 35 -22.51 -12.38 -13.81
CA CYS A 35 -23.28 -13.49 -13.26
C CYS A 35 -24.37 -13.94 -14.23
N GLU A 36 -25.10 -13.01 -14.85
CA GLU A 36 -26.09 -13.31 -15.89
C GLU A 36 -25.46 -14.09 -17.05
N GLU A 37 -24.33 -13.60 -17.58
CA GLU A 37 -23.60 -14.24 -18.68
C GLU A 37 -23.03 -15.63 -18.28
N ALA A 38 -22.63 -15.80 -17.02
CA ALA A 38 -22.12 -17.06 -16.48
C ALA A 38 -23.22 -18.04 -16.03
N GLY A 39 -24.50 -17.63 -16.06
CA GLY A 39 -25.62 -18.41 -15.50
C GLY A 39 -25.54 -18.57 -13.98
N TRP A 40 -24.86 -17.66 -13.27
CA TRP A 40 -24.77 -17.66 -11.82
C TRP A 40 -25.92 -16.87 -11.21
N PRO A 41 -26.53 -17.32 -10.10
CA PRO A 41 -27.58 -16.57 -9.42
C PRO A 41 -27.04 -15.37 -8.62
N GLY A 42 -25.73 -15.15 -8.62
CA GLY A 42 -25.00 -14.16 -7.83
C GLY A 42 -23.69 -14.74 -7.29
N VAL A 43 -22.93 -13.91 -6.58
CA VAL A 43 -21.70 -14.30 -5.86
C VAL A 43 -21.92 -14.33 -4.35
N ASP A 44 -21.14 -15.15 -3.66
CA ASP A 44 -21.15 -15.25 -2.20
C ASP A 44 -20.23 -14.19 -1.55
N LEU A 45 -19.17 -13.77 -2.27
CA LEU A 45 -18.19 -12.80 -1.80
C LEU A 45 -17.60 -11.99 -2.97
N VAL A 46 -17.38 -10.70 -2.75
CA VAL A 46 -16.58 -9.82 -3.62
C VAL A 46 -15.27 -9.51 -2.93
N ILE A 47 -14.16 -9.61 -3.65
CA ILE A 47 -12.82 -9.23 -3.20
C ILE A 47 -12.35 -8.06 -4.06
N ILE A 48 -12.05 -6.92 -3.43
CA ILE A 48 -11.46 -5.76 -4.12
C ILE A 48 -10.00 -5.61 -3.69
N GLY A 49 -9.10 -5.60 -4.67
CA GLY A 49 -7.64 -5.57 -4.45
C GLY A 49 -7.08 -4.24 -3.96
N GLY A 50 -7.92 -3.23 -3.73
CA GLY A 50 -7.57 -1.94 -3.13
C GLY A 50 -7.86 -0.75 -4.01
N ASP A 51 -7.31 0.40 -3.64
CA ASP A 51 -7.77 1.71 -4.11
C ASP A 51 -9.31 1.80 -4.03
N PHE A 52 -9.89 1.32 -2.94
CA PHE A 52 -11.34 1.23 -2.75
C PHE A 52 -11.97 2.63 -2.66
N GLN A 53 -11.25 3.58 -2.05
CA GLN A 53 -11.63 4.98 -1.88
C GLN A 53 -12.86 5.16 -0.96
N ALA A 54 -12.75 4.70 0.28
CA ALA A 54 -13.82 4.75 1.31
C ALA A 54 -14.13 6.16 1.86
N VAL A 55 -14.38 7.14 0.99
CA VAL A 55 -14.61 8.55 1.35
C VAL A 55 -16.04 8.76 1.86
N ARG A 56 -16.20 9.07 3.15
CA ARG A 56 -17.53 9.24 3.80
C ARG A 56 -18.14 10.60 3.51
N ASN A 57 -17.29 11.64 3.44
CA ASN A 57 -17.66 13.03 3.22
C ASN A 57 -16.52 13.82 2.54
N ALA A 58 -16.77 15.09 2.22
CA ALA A 58 -15.81 15.93 1.50
C ALA A 58 -14.49 16.13 2.25
N ASP A 59 -14.49 16.15 3.58
CA ASP A 59 -13.29 16.41 4.37
C ASP A 59 -12.34 15.19 4.39
N ASP A 60 -12.88 13.96 4.24
CA ASP A 60 -12.04 12.76 4.05
C ASP A 60 -11.16 12.85 2.78
N LEU A 61 -11.55 13.64 1.76
CA LEU A 61 -10.73 13.89 0.56
C LEU A 61 -9.41 14.62 0.88
N ALA A 62 -9.28 15.24 2.06
CA ALA A 62 -8.02 15.81 2.51
C ALA A 62 -6.98 14.72 2.84
N CYS A 63 -7.46 13.51 3.20
CA CYS A 63 -6.65 12.38 3.62
C CYS A 63 -6.41 11.36 2.50
N VAL A 64 -6.94 11.64 1.29
CA VAL A 64 -6.70 10.82 0.10
C VAL A 64 -5.51 11.40 -0.67
N SER A 65 -4.52 10.56 -0.96
CA SER A 65 -3.32 10.91 -1.75
C SER A 65 -3.63 11.01 -3.24
N ILE A 66 -4.52 11.93 -3.59
CA ILE A 66 -4.89 12.29 -4.97
C ILE A 66 -4.68 13.81 -5.12
N PRO A 67 -4.06 14.28 -6.22
CA PRO A 67 -3.96 15.71 -6.48
C PRO A 67 -5.33 16.40 -6.44
N PRO A 68 -5.49 17.58 -5.83
CA PRO A 68 -6.79 18.22 -5.62
C PRO A 68 -7.68 18.31 -6.86
N LYS A 69 -7.09 18.55 -8.05
CA LYS A 69 -7.78 18.64 -9.34
C LYS A 69 -8.46 17.34 -9.81
N TYR A 70 -8.06 16.19 -9.27
CA TYR A 70 -8.62 14.87 -9.63
C TYR A 70 -9.49 14.26 -8.52
N ARG A 71 -9.67 14.96 -7.39
CA ARG A 71 -10.48 14.45 -6.29
C ARG A 71 -11.96 14.44 -6.67
N SER A 72 -12.63 13.34 -6.34
CA SER A 72 -14.06 13.15 -6.51
C SER A 72 -14.60 12.33 -5.35
N MET A 73 -15.83 12.62 -4.92
CA MET A 73 -16.51 11.84 -3.88
C MET A 73 -16.76 10.38 -4.29
N GLN A 74 -16.88 10.13 -5.61
CA GLN A 74 -17.28 8.84 -6.16
C GLN A 74 -18.54 8.29 -5.47
N ASP A 75 -18.69 6.98 -5.31
CA ASP A 75 -19.96 6.36 -4.91
C ASP A 75 -20.05 6.02 -3.41
N PHE A 76 -18.93 5.87 -2.69
CA PHE A 76 -18.93 5.23 -1.37
C PHE A 76 -19.78 5.95 -0.31
N HIS A 77 -19.88 7.27 -0.37
CA HIS A 77 -20.65 8.04 0.61
C HIS A 77 -22.14 7.65 0.66
N GLU A 78 -22.71 7.14 -0.44
CA GLU A 78 -24.09 6.65 -0.49
C GLU A 78 -24.26 5.34 0.30
N TYR A 79 -23.23 4.48 0.29
CA TYR A 79 -23.20 3.24 1.07
C TYR A 79 -22.99 3.51 2.55
N TYR A 80 -22.06 4.43 2.88
CA TYR A 80 -21.80 4.85 4.24
C TYR A 80 -23.02 5.49 4.91
N SER A 81 -23.74 6.35 4.18
CA SER A 81 -24.95 7.01 4.68
C SER A 81 -26.20 6.12 4.71
N GLY A 82 -26.13 4.93 4.11
CA GLY A 82 -27.26 4.00 3.98
C GLY A 82 -28.28 4.39 2.89
N GLN A 83 -27.98 5.37 2.04
CA GLN A 83 -28.77 5.67 0.84
C GLN A 83 -28.75 4.48 -0.13
N ARG A 84 -27.65 3.72 -0.13
CA ARG A 84 -27.51 2.42 -0.81
C ARG A 84 -26.99 1.35 0.12
N LYS A 85 -27.25 0.10 -0.26
CA LYS A 85 -26.72 -1.09 0.40
C LYS A 85 -25.93 -1.93 -0.60
N ALA A 86 -24.78 -2.45 -0.21
CA ALA A 86 -24.02 -3.37 -1.06
C ALA A 86 -24.81 -4.66 -1.29
N PRO A 87 -24.99 -5.09 -2.56
CA PRO A 87 -25.79 -6.27 -2.89
C PRO A 87 -25.10 -7.57 -2.51
N TYR A 88 -23.77 -7.56 -2.42
CA TYR A 88 -22.94 -8.69 -2.08
C TYR A 88 -22.11 -8.38 -0.82
N LEU A 89 -21.71 -9.42 -0.10
CA LEU A 89 -20.67 -9.30 0.92
C LEU A 89 -19.36 -8.94 0.21
N THR A 90 -18.74 -7.84 0.59
CA THR A 90 -17.53 -7.31 -0.05
C THR A 90 -16.42 -7.19 0.98
N VAL A 91 -15.25 -7.76 0.68
CA VAL A 91 -14.01 -7.57 1.45
C VAL A 91 -12.97 -6.85 0.60
N PHE A 92 -12.15 -6.00 1.23
CA PHE A 92 -11.08 -5.31 0.52
C PHE A 92 -9.87 -5.03 1.41
N VAL A 93 -8.71 -4.87 0.77
CA VAL A 93 -7.49 -4.30 1.36
C VAL A 93 -7.29 -2.87 0.87
N GLY A 94 -6.59 -2.03 1.61
CA GLY A 94 -6.35 -0.64 1.22
C GLY A 94 -5.25 -0.53 0.17
N GLY A 95 -5.40 0.40 -0.78
CA GLY A 95 -4.33 0.82 -1.69
C GLY A 95 -3.69 2.15 -1.27
N ASN A 96 -3.26 2.95 -2.24
CA ASN A 96 -2.69 4.30 -2.02
C ASN A 96 -3.73 5.43 -2.20
N HIS A 97 -4.85 5.18 -2.88
CA HIS A 97 -5.93 6.13 -3.08
C HIS A 97 -7.08 5.90 -2.09
N GLU A 98 -6.78 5.99 -0.80
CA GLU A 98 -7.73 5.69 0.26
C GLU A 98 -8.06 6.89 1.13
N ALA A 99 -9.27 6.89 1.71
CA ALA A 99 -9.58 7.72 2.86
C ALA A 99 -8.86 7.15 4.09
N SER A 100 -7.54 7.35 4.14
CA SER A 100 -6.65 6.66 5.07
C SER A 100 -6.98 6.97 6.53
N ASN A 101 -7.55 8.15 6.81
CA ASN A 101 -8.08 8.46 8.13
C ASN A 101 -9.17 7.48 8.57
N TYR A 102 -10.14 7.19 7.70
CA TYR A 102 -11.23 6.28 8.04
C TYR A 102 -10.75 4.83 8.13
N LEU A 103 -9.88 4.40 7.21
CA LEU A 103 -9.32 3.05 7.25
C LEU A 103 -8.46 2.83 8.50
N PHE A 104 -7.74 3.86 8.96
CA PHE A 104 -6.92 3.78 10.16
C PHE A 104 -7.75 3.67 11.45
N GLU A 105 -8.96 4.25 11.49
CA GLU A 105 -9.93 4.00 12.57
C GLU A 105 -10.28 2.50 12.70
N LEU A 106 -10.10 1.72 11.62
CA LEU A 106 -10.41 0.30 11.47
C LEU A 106 -9.13 -0.54 11.24
N TYR A 107 -8.04 -0.22 11.94
CA TYR A 107 -6.73 -0.89 11.81
C TYR A 107 -6.79 -2.43 11.92
N TYR A 108 -7.64 -2.98 12.81
CA TYR A 108 -7.84 -4.43 12.98
C TYR A 108 -8.88 -5.03 12.02
N GLY A 109 -9.42 -4.22 11.10
CA GLY A 109 -10.51 -4.55 10.21
C GLY A 109 -11.89 -4.21 10.80
N GLY A 110 -12.87 -4.03 9.92
CA GLY A 110 -14.25 -3.76 10.30
C GLY A 110 -15.13 -3.36 9.13
N TRP A 111 -16.44 -3.30 9.40
CA TRP A 111 -17.44 -2.86 8.44
C TRP A 111 -17.28 -1.36 8.16
N VAL A 112 -16.96 -0.99 6.93
CA VAL A 112 -16.92 0.43 6.52
C VAL A 112 -18.31 0.95 6.14
N ALA A 113 -19.20 0.03 5.77
CA ALA A 113 -20.62 0.20 5.53
C ALA A 113 -21.30 -1.18 5.64
N PRO A 114 -22.63 -1.29 5.70
CA PRO A 114 -23.30 -2.59 5.73
C PRO A 114 -22.90 -3.45 4.51
N ASN A 115 -22.52 -4.72 4.77
CA ASN A 115 -21.97 -5.68 3.79
C ASN A 115 -20.61 -5.33 3.16
N ILE A 116 -19.90 -4.29 3.61
CA ILE A 116 -18.56 -3.94 3.11
C ILE A 116 -17.56 -3.96 4.26
N TYR A 117 -16.60 -4.88 4.23
CA TYR A 117 -15.63 -5.12 5.28
C TYR A 117 -14.21 -4.76 4.81
N TYR A 118 -13.57 -3.83 5.51
CA TYR A 118 -12.16 -3.54 5.34
C TYR A 118 -11.33 -4.56 6.14
N MET A 119 -10.32 -5.17 5.52
CA MET A 119 -9.47 -6.13 6.22
C MET A 119 -8.64 -5.50 7.34
N GLY A 120 -8.35 -4.20 7.31
CA GLY A 120 -7.40 -3.59 8.23
C GLY A 120 -5.99 -3.51 7.63
N ALA A 121 -5.01 -3.10 8.44
CA ALA A 121 -3.62 -3.03 7.99
C ALA A 121 -3.08 -4.41 7.57
N ALA A 122 -3.42 -5.45 8.33
CA ALA A 122 -3.24 -6.86 7.99
C ALA A 122 -4.28 -7.70 8.75
N ASN A 123 -4.73 -8.83 8.17
CA ASN A 123 -5.74 -9.69 8.80
C ASN A 123 -5.77 -11.11 8.24
N VAL A 124 -6.34 -12.04 9.00
CA VAL A 124 -6.81 -13.34 8.52
C VAL A 124 -8.25 -13.53 8.97
N LEU A 125 -9.14 -13.71 8.00
CA LEU A 125 -10.57 -13.90 8.20
C LEU A 125 -11.00 -15.26 7.67
N ARG A 126 -12.18 -15.72 8.11
CA ARG A 126 -12.85 -16.88 7.51
C ARG A 126 -14.14 -16.45 6.83
N ALA A 127 -14.36 -16.96 5.62
CA ALA A 127 -15.61 -16.88 4.89
C ALA A 127 -16.12 -18.31 4.65
N GLY A 128 -16.90 -18.83 5.60
CA GLY A 128 -17.20 -20.25 5.68
C GLY A 128 -15.92 -21.10 5.84
N PRO A 129 -15.68 -22.10 4.98
CA PRO A 129 -14.48 -22.93 5.07
C PRO A 129 -13.21 -22.23 4.55
N ILE A 130 -13.34 -21.10 3.85
CA ILE A 130 -12.23 -20.43 3.18
C ILE A 130 -11.55 -19.44 4.12
N ARG A 131 -10.23 -19.56 4.24
CA ARG A 131 -9.39 -18.67 5.05
C ARG A 131 -8.67 -17.67 4.15
N ILE A 132 -8.86 -16.38 4.47
CA ILE A 132 -8.44 -15.26 3.63
C ILE A 132 -7.46 -14.41 4.43
N ALA A 133 -6.20 -14.34 3.99
CA ALA A 133 -5.21 -13.41 4.52
C ALA A 133 -5.10 -12.18 3.62
N GLY A 134 -4.98 -11.00 4.22
CA GLY A 134 -4.85 -9.75 3.48
C GLY A 134 -3.88 -8.79 4.15
N MET A 135 -3.21 -7.99 3.33
CA MET A 135 -2.37 -6.88 3.77
C MET A 135 -2.65 -5.63 2.93
N SER A 136 -2.75 -4.49 3.59
CA SER A 136 -3.02 -3.20 2.96
C SER A 136 -1.73 -2.44 2.63
N GLY A 137 -1.85 -1.52 1.68
CA GLY A 137 -0.84 -0.52 1.39
C GLY A 137 0.15 -0.90 0.30
N ILE A 138 1.09 0.02 0.07
CA ILE A 138 2.15 -0.12 -0.94
C ILE A 138 3.54 -0.17 -0.30
N TRP A 139 4.51 -0.70 -1.01
CA TRP A 139 5.88 -0.82 -0.50
C TRP A 139 6.67 0.48 -0.63
N LYS A 140 7.18 0.97 0.51
CA LYS A 140 8.28 1.95 0.57
C LYS A 140 9.27 1.52 1.64
N GLY A 141 10.46 1.10 1.20
CA GLY A 141 11.47 0.49 2.09
C GLY A 141 11.87 1.38 3.27
N TYR A 142 11.94 2.70 3.04
CA TYR A 142 12.33 3.68 4.06
C TYR A 142 11.28 3.88 5.18
N ASP A 143 10.03 3.46 4.96
CA ASP A 143 8.98 3.51 5.99
C ASP A 143 8.69 2.14 6.62
N TYR A 144 9.15 1.05 6.00
CA TYR A 144 8.81 -0.31 6.42
C TYR A 144 9.14 -0.59 7.89
N ARG A 145 10.31 -0.12 8.37
CA ARG A 145 10.78 -0.33 9.75
C ARG A 145 10.29 0.74 10.74
N LYS A 146 9.54 1.75 10.30
CA LYS A 146 8.92 2.74 11.20
C LYS A 146 7.68 2.16 11.87
N HIS A 147 7.22 2.78 12.95
CA HIS A 147 5.86 2.56 13.43
C HIS A 147 4.82 3.28 12.55
N HIS A 148 3.54 3.05 12.82
CA HIS A 148 2.51 4.00 12.41
C HIS A 148 2.59 5.22 13.33
N PHE A 149 3.08 6.34 12.80
CA PHE A 149 3.30 7.60 13.54
C PHE A 149 2.34 8.71 13.08
N GLU A 150 1.58 8.44 12.03
CA GLU A 150 0.65 9.35 11.41
C GLU A 150 -0.59 9.49 12.29
N ARG A 151 -0.95 10.74 12.62
CA ARG A 151 -2.16 11.07 13.39
C ARG A 151 -2.75 12.37 12.88
N LEU A 152 -4.08 12.48 12.87
CA LEU A 152 -4.72 13.66 12.31
C LEU A 152 -4.50 14.89 13.20
N PRO A 153 -4.48 16.09 12.59
CA PRO A 153 -4.55 16.35 11.14
C PRO A 153 -3.20 16.06 10.44
N TYR A 154 -3.25 15.38 9.28
CA TYR A 154 -2.04 14.98 8.56
C TYR A 154 -1.35 16.17 7.87
N ASN A 155 -0.04 16.12 7.77
CA ASN A 155 0.72 16.93 6.82
C ASN A 155 0.82 16.22 5.44
N GLN A 156 1.50 16.84 4.47
CA GLN A 156 1.62 16.29 3.11
C GLN A 156 2.39 14.96 3.05
N ASP A 157 3.40 14.79 3.90
CA ASP A 157 4.19 13.56 3.96
C ASP A 157 3.38 12.44 4.63
N GLU A 158 2.66 12.74 5.71
CA GLU A 158 1.80 11.79 6.44
C GLU A 158 0.62 11.30 5.60
N VAL A 159 0.07 12.12 4.69
CA VAL A 159 -0.94 11.67 3.71
C VAL A 159 -0.40 10.56 2.80
N LYS A 160 0.93 10.54 2.54
CA LYS A 160 1.59 9.49 1.76
C LYS A 160 2.00 8.31 2.64
N SER A 161 2.65 8.58 3.77
CA SER A 161 3.26 7.52 4.57
C SER A 161 2.24 6.59 5.25
N ILE A 162 1.03 7.10 5.57
CA ILE A 162 -0.03 6.34 6.26
C ILE A 162 -0.43 5.04 5.56
N TYR A 163 -0.37 4.98 4.22
CA TYR A 163 -0.72 3.78 3.46
C TYR A 163 0.50 2.93 3.08
N HIS A 164 1.71 3.28 3.50
CA HIS A 164 2.87 2.43 3.25
C HIS A 164 2.83 1.20 4.18
N THR A 165 3.20 0.03 3.66
CA THR A 165 3.26 -1.21 4.46
C THR A 165 4.25 -1.08 5.63
N ARG A 166 3.87 -1.56 6.83
CA ARG A 166 4.73 -1.56 8.03
C ARG A 166 5.14 -2.97 8.45
N GLU A 167 6.36 -3.11 8.95
CA GLU A 167 6.93 -4.40 9.34
C GLU A 167 6.16 -5.06 10.49
N LEU A 168 5.63 -4.29 11.45
CA LEU A 168 4.82 -4.84 12.54
C LEU A 168 3.57 -5.56 12.02
N ASP A 169 2.93 -5.03 10.96
CA ASP A 169 1.75 -5.64 10.35
C ASP A 169 2.08 -6.96 9.66
N ILE A 170 3.20 -6.97 8.95
CA ILE A 170 3.68 -8.11 8.19
C ILE A 170 4.21 -9.21 9.11
N ARG A 171 4.90 -8.84 10.19
CA ARG A 171 5.40 -9.78 11.18
C ARG A 171 4.28 -10.63 11.78
N LYS A 172 3.09 -10.06 12.01
CA LYS A 172 1.92 -10.84 12.45
C LYS A 172 1.57 -11.94 11.42
N LEU A 173 1.49 -11.60 10.13
CA LEU A 173 1.21 -12.57 9.07
C LEU A 173 2.30 -13.65 8.97
N LEU A 174 3.57 -13.27 9.13
CA LEU A 174 4.69 -14.22 9.10
C LEU A 174 4.67 -15.25 10.24
N ASN A 175 3.89 -15.02 11.29
CA ASN A 175 3.70 -15.95 12.42
C ASN A 175 2.51 -16.91 12.23
N VAL A 176 1.75 -16.81 11.14
CA VAL A 176 0.68 -17.77 10.80
C VAL A 176 1.31 -19.10 10.39
N ARG A 177 0.87 -20.20 10.98
CA ARG A 177 1.46 -21.54 10.81
C ARG A 177 0.51 -22.56 10.22
N THR A 178 -0.75 -22.22 10.01
CA THR A 178 -1.74 -23.10 9.38
C THR A 178 -2.11 -22.62 7.99
N GLN A 179 -2.49 -23.54 7.09
CA GLN A 179 -2.80 -23.24 5.70
C GLN A 179 -3.81 -22.09 5.53
N VAL A 180 -3.55 -21.22 4.55
CA VAL A 180 -4.45 -20.16 4.06
C VAL A 180 -4.86 -20.48 2.63
N ASP A 181 -6.08 -20.12 2.25
CA ASP A 181 -6.62 -20.39 0.91
C ASP A 181 -6.38 -19.24 -0.07
N VAL A 182 -6.62 -18.02 0.41
CA VAL A 182 -6.53 -16.79 -0.39
C VAL A 182 -5.61 -15.81 0.32
N GLY A 183 -4.57 -15.36 -0.37
CA GLY A 183 -3.80 -14.17 -0.02
C GLY A 183 -4.24 -12.97 -0.86
N MET A 184 -4.16 -11.76 -0.32
CA MET A 184 -4.36 -10.54 -1.10
C MET A 184 -3.49 -9.37 -0.63
N SER A 185 -3.04 -8.58 -1.59
CA SER A 185 -2.29 -7.34 -1.38
C SER A 185 -2.57 -6.38 -2.53
N HIS A 186 -2.51 -5.06 -2.28
CA HIS A 186 -2.70 -4.09 -3.36
C HIS A 186 -1.58 -4.18 -4.39
N ASP A 187 -0.36 -3.91 -3.96
CA ASP A 187 0.84 -4.15 -4.75
C ASP A 187 1.08 -5.64 -4.98
N TRP A 188 1.72 -5.96 -6.10
CA TRP A 188 2.09 -7.33 -6.43
C TRP A 188 3.22 -7.79 -5.51
N PRO A 189 3.24 -9.07 -5.07
CA PRO A 189 4.43 -9.66 -4.48
C PRO A 189 5.63 -9.48 -5.40
N ASN A 190 6.71 -8.88 -4.90
CA ASN A 190 7.92 -8.65 -5.70
C ASN A 190 8.44 -9.97 -6.33
N GLY A 191 8.77 -9.90 -7.62
CA GLY A 191 9.28 -11.01 -8.41
C GLY A 191 8.21 -11.91 -9.03
N VAL A 192 6.93 -11.74 -8.70
CA VAL A 192 5.82 -12.54 -9.29
C VAL A 192 5.66 -12.29 -10.78
N GLU A 193 6.09 -11.12 -11.27
CA GLU A 193 6.11 -10.77 -12.67
C GLU A 193 6.93 -11.78 -13.49
N TRP A 194 7.96 -12.41 -12.93
CA TRP A 194 8.79 -13.39 -13.63
C TRP A 194 8.16 -14.78 -13.73
N GLU A 195 7.10 -15.05 -12.96
CA GLU A 195 6.46 -16.37 -12.82
C GLU A 195 5.31 -16.60 -13.83
N GLY A 196 5.14 -15.68 -14.78
CA GLY A 196 4.12 -15.74 -15.83
C GLY A 196 4.68 -15.34 -17.20
N ASN A 197 3.81 -14.81 -18.07
CA ASN A 197 4.25 -14.32 -19.38
C ASN A 197 4.81 -12.88 -19.28
N TYR A 198 6.00 -12.76 -18.67
CA TYR A 198 6.67 -11.47 -18.48
C TYR A 198 7.02 -10.78 -19.80
N GLU A 199 7.29 -11.55 -20.87
CA GLU A 199 7.55 -10.97 -22.19
C GLU A 199 6.36 -10.19 -22.73
N LYS A 200 5.13 -10.71 -22.53
CA LYS A 200 3.91 -9.99 -22.89
C LYS A 200 3.70 -8.77 -21.98
N LEU A 201 3.96 -8.92 -20.68
CA LEU A 201 3.83 -7.83 -19.71
C LEU A 201 4.73 -6.64 -20.07
N PHE A 202 6.03 -6.89 -20.30
CA PHE A 202 6.99 -5.83 -20.62
C PHE A 202 6.82 -5.25 -22.03
N LYS A 203 6.22 -5.99 -22.96
CA LYS A 203 5.77 -5.40 -24.24
C LYS A 203 4.59 -4.43 -24.07
N GLN A 204 3.74 -4.66 -23.07
CA GLN A 204 2.59 -3.79 -22.78
C GLN A 204 2.98 -2.60 -21.88
N LYS A 205 3.95 -2.80 -20.99
CA LYS A 205 4.47 -1.82 -20.02
C LYS A 205 5.99 -1.85 -20.08
N ASP A 206 6.55 -1.06 -21.00
CA ASP A 206 7.98 -1.00 -21.31
C ASP A 206 8.87 -0.57 -20.13
N LEU A 207 8.37 0.30 -19.26
CA LEU A 207 9.09 0.74 -18.07
C LEU A 207 9.22 -0.34 -16.98
N PHE A 208 8.36 -1.37 -16.99
CA PHE A 208 8.36 -2.39 -15.94
C PHE A 208 9.58 -3.30 -15.95
N GLU A 209 10.21 -3.50 -17.11
CA GLU A 209 11.35 -4.43 -17.20
C GLU A 209 12.53 -3.94 -16.35
N GLN A 210 12.80 -2.63 -16.34
CA GLN A 210 13.89 -2.06 -15.55
C GLN A 210 13.62 -2.17 -14.04
N ASP A 211 12.39 -1.88 -13.62
CA ASP A 211 11.98 -1.98 -12.21
C ASP A 211 11.98 -3.44 -11.73
N ALA A 212 11.53 -4.37 -12.57
CA ALA A 212 11.57 -5.80 -12.26
C ALA A 212 13.02 -6.30 -12.12
N ARG A 213 13.92 -5.90 -13.03
CA ARG A 213 15.34 -6.30 -12.97
C ARG A 213 16.08 -5.71 -11.77
N SER A 214 15.70 -4.52 -11.33
CA SER A 214 16.28 -3.87 -10.15
C SER A 214 15.63 -4.30 -8.83
N GLY A 215 14.57 -5.11 -8.87
CA GLY A 215 13.85 -5.57 -7.69
C GLY A 215 12.99 -4.48 -7.03
N ASN A 216 12.63 -3.45 -7.79
CA ASN A 216 11.82 -2.31 -7.35
C ASN A 216 10.34 -2.45 -7.75
N LEU A 217 10.00 -3.36 -8.68
CA LEU A 217 8.62 -3.62 -9.05
C LEU A 217 7.90 -4.44 -7.97
N GLY A 218 6.81 -3.90 -7.43
CA GLY A 218 5.98 -4.56 -6.44
C GLY A 218 6.52 -4.46 -5.00
N ASN A 219 5.97 -5.31 -4.14
CA ASN A 219 6.08 -5.22 -2.68
C ASN A 219 6.88 -6.39 -2.11
N LYS A 220 8.02 -6.08 -1.49
CA LYS A 220 8.92 -7.08 -0.87
C LYS A 220 8.29 -7.75 0.34
N ALA A 221 7.53 -7.03 1.16
CA ALA A 221 6.77 -7.61 2.26
C ALA A 221 5.67 -8.58 1.77
N ALA A 222 4.95 -8.22 0.70
CA ALA A 222 3.97 -9.12 0.10
C ALA A 222 4.63 -10.41 -0.41
N ARG A 223 5.87 -10.32 -0.93
CA ARG A 223 6.67 -11.50 -1.28
C ARG A 223 6.98 -12.38 -0.06
N TYR A 224 7.41 -11.79 1.06
CA TYR A 224 7.64 -12.57 2.29
C TYR A 224 6.38 -13.30 2.76
N VAL A 225 5.23 -12.63 2.73
CA VAL A 225 3.94 -13.23 3.11
C VAL A 225 3.52 -14.33 2.14
N LEU A 226 3.66 -14.12 0.83
CA LEU A 226 3.37 -15.12 -0.20
C LEU A 226 4.16 -16.41 0.01
N ASP A 227 5.49 -16.29 0.20
CA ASP A 227 6.38 -17.44 0.36
C ASP A 227 6.15 -18.16 1.71
N ARG A 228 5.75 -17.41 2.75
CA ARG A 228 5.50 -17.93 4.10
C ARG A 228 4.15 -18.62 4.24
N LEU A 229 3.08 -18.06 3.66
CA LEU A 229 1.71 -18.56 3.78
C LEU A 229 1.33 -19.56 2.70
N ARG A 230 1.98 -19.48 1.53
CA ARG A 230 1.75 -20.33 0.35
C ARG A 230 0.26 -20.53 0.05
N PRO A 231 -0.56 -19.47 -0.09
CA PRO A 231 -1.99 -19.64 -0.29
C PRO A 231 -2.29 -20.29 -1.65
N ARG A 232 -3.45 -20.94 -1.81
CA ARG A 232 -3.85 -21.54 -3.09
C ARG A 232 -4.02 -20.47 -4.17
N TYR A 233 -4.51 -19.29 -3.79
CA TYR A 233 -4.71 -18.13 -4.65
C TYR A 233 -4.07 -16.89 -4.04
N TRP A 234 -3.50 -16.02 -4.88
CA TRP A 234 -3.08 -14.68 -4.48
C TRP A 234 -3.65 -13.63 -5.42
N PHE A 235 -4.33 -12.62 -4.88
CA PHE A 235 -4.96 -11.55 -5.64
C PHE A 235 -4.27 -10.21 -5.41
N SER A 236 -3.97 -9.50 -6.50
CA SER A 236 -3.40 -8.15 -6.44
C SER A 236 -4.00 -7.18 -7.47
N ALA A 237 -3.67 -5.89 -7.34
CA ALA A 237 -4.16 -4.82 -8.19
C ALA A 237 -3.02 -3.84 -8.52
N HIS A 238 -3.24 -2.53 -8.35
CA HIS A 238 -2.29 -1.42 -8.48
C HIS A 238 -1.75 -1.15 -9.89
N LEU A 239 -1.11 -2.12 -10.53
CA LEU A 239 -0.37 -1.93 -11.80
C LEU A 239 -1.25 -1.79 -13.05
N HIS A 240 -2.57 -1.78 -12.88
CA HIS A 240 -3.57 -1.56 -13.95
C HIS A 240 -3.33 -2.41 -15.20
N VAL A 241 -3.09 -3.71 -14.97
CA VAL A 241 -2.92 -4.70 -16.03
C VAL A 241 -3.37 -6.06 -15.52
N LYS A 242 -4.15 -6.78 -16.34
CA LYS A 242 -4.44 -8.18 -16.03
C LYS A 242 -3.21 -9.03 -16.22
N TYR A 243 -2.85 -9.76 -15.18
CA TYR A 243 -1.73 -10.69 -15.20
C TYR A 243 -2.04 -11.94 -14.40
N SER A 244 -1.50 -13.07 -14.85
CA SER A 244 -1.66 -14.34 -14.17
C SER A 244 -0.34 -15.09 -14.20
N ALA A 245 0.01 -15.68 -13.06
CA ALA A 245 1.24 -16.42 -12.88
C ALA A 245 1.00 -17.64 -11.98
N VAL A 246 1.92 -18.59 -12.01
CA VAL A 246 1.91 -19.76 -11.13
C VAL A 246 3.21 -19.77 -10.36
N VAL A 247 3.14 -19.46 -9.07
CA VAL A 247 4.31 -19.40 -8.21
C VAL A 247 4.54 -20.79 -7.62
N HIS A 248 5.71 -21.36 -7.89
CA HIS A 248 6.12 -22.64 -7.34
C HIS A 248 6.95 -22.44 -6.07
N HIS A 249 6.46 -22.98 -4.96
CA HIS A 249 7.16 -22.92 -3.67
C HIS A 249 8.13 -24.09 -3.56
N LYS A 250 9.40 -23.80 -3.27
CA LYS A 250 10.42 -24.85 -3.09
C LYS A 250 10.07 -25.74 -1.89
N SER A 251 10.22 -27.05 -2.05
CA SER A 251 10.09 -27.99 -0.94
C SER A 251 11.37 -27.98 -0.10
N GLU A 252 11.27 -28.23 1.22
CA GLU A 252 12.46 -28.35 2.09
C GLU A 252 13.45 -29.44 1.60
N LYS A 253 12.96 -30.45 0.89
CA LYS A 253 13.78 -31.52 0.29
C LYS A 253 14.65 -31.01 -0.87
N ASP A 254 14.17 -30.04 -1.63
CA ASP A 254 14.93 -29.44 -2.74
C ASP A 254 16.00 -28.48 -2.23
N ALA A 255 15.75 -27.81 -1.10
CA ALA A 255 16.73 -26.95 -0.44
C ALA A 255 17.91 -27.75 0.15
N GLN A 256 17.66 -28.97 0.67
CA GLN A 256 18.72 -29.86 1.19
C GLN A 256 19.50 -30.57 0.09
N ASN A 257 18.87 -30.95 -1.03
CA ASN A 257 19.55 -31.58 -2.15
C ASN A 257 20.43 -30.61 -2.97
N GLY A 258 20.07 -29.32 -3.04
CA GLY A 258 20.88 -28.29 -3.70
C GLY A 258 22.25 -28.04 -3.05
N VAL A 259 22.40 -28.38 -1.77
CA VAL A 259 23.70 -28.26 -1.05
C VAL A 259 24.65 -29.40 -1.43
N ALA A 260 24.14 -30.57 -1.81
CA ALA A 260 24.96 -31.73 -2.19
C ALA A 260 25.51 -31.63 -3.62
N GLU A 261 24.76 -31.02 -4.55
CA GLU A 261 25.22 -30.79 -5.94
C GLU A 261 26.13 -29.56 -6.08
N ALA A 262 25.95 -28.52 -5.25
CA ALA A 262 26.79 -27.32 -5.25
C ALA A 262 28.21 -27.55 -4.71
N ALA A 263 28.48 -28.69 -4.05
CA ALA A 263 29.80 -29.02 -3.51
C ALA A 263 30.81 -29.48 -4.59
N ASN A 264 30.39 -29.64 -5.86
CA ASN A 264 31.23 -30.21 -6.93
C ASN A 264 31.50 -29.27 -8.13
N LEU A 265 31.27 -27.96 -8.00
CA LEU A 265 31.61 -26.97 -9.04
C LEU A 265 32.53 -25.87 -8.51
N PRO A 266 33.51 -25.39 -9.31
CA PRO A 266 34.47 -24.39 -8.85
C PRO A 266 33.78 -23.05 -8.58
N ILE A 267 34.10 -22.49 -7.42
CA ILE A 267 33.48 -21.32 -6.79
C ILE A 267 33.67 -20.06 -7.65
N SER A 268 32.58 -19.52 -8.20
CA SER A 268 32.45 -18.09 -8.51
C SER A 268 31.11 -17.56 -8.01
N GLU A 269 31.19 -16.50 -7.20
CA GLU A 269 30.12 -15.66 -6.65
C GLU A 269 29.09 -16.32 -5.72
N LYS A 270 29.03 -15.75 -4.50
CA LYS A 270 28.24 -16.21 -3.36
C LYS A 270 26.73 -16.06 -3.64
N LEU A 271 26.04 -17.19 -3.78
CA LEU A 271 24.59 -17.27 -3.58
C LEU A 271 24.29 -17.29 -2.07
N LYS A 272 23.58 -16.28 -1.55
CA LYS A 272 23.01 -16.28 -0.19
C LYS A 272 21.85 -17.29 -0.14
N ASN A 273 21.73 -18.05 0.95
CA ASN A 273 20.61 -18.95 1.23
C ASN A 273 19.31 -18.14 1.44
N ASN A 274 18.19 -18.63 0.91
CA ASN A 274 16.87 -17.97 0.97
C ASN A 274 16.11 -18.14 2.31
N ASP A 275 16.68 -18.83 3.30
CA ASP A 275 16.05 -19.01 4.63
C ASP A 275 16.60 -18.03 5.69
N GLU A 276 17.43 -17.07 5.28
CA GLU A 276 17.86 -15.96 6.12
C GLU A 276 17.12 -14.70 5.67
N ILE A 277 16.05 -14.33 6.37
CA ILE A 277 15.50 -12.99 6.25
C ILE A 277 16.55 -12.06 6.85
N ASP A 278 17.37 -11.43 5.99
CA ASP A 278 18.31 -10.37 6.37
C ASP A 278 17.47 -9.13 6.73
N LEU A 279 16.85 -9.15 7.91
CA LEU A 279 16.04 -8.06 8.47
C LEU A 279 16.90 -6.85 8.89
N ASP A 280 18.22 -6.99 8.84
CA ASP A 280 19.18 -5.89 8.94
C ASP A 280 19.45 -5.35 7.52
N MET A 281 18.41 -4.93 6.79
CA MET A 281 18.60 -4.08 5.61
C MET A 281 19.37 -2.85 6.08
N ASP A 282 20.67 -2.81 5.79
CA ASP A 282 21.53 -1.68 6.08
C ASP A 282 20.90 -0.43 5.45
N ASP A 283 20.76 0.63 6.26
CA ASP A 283 20.39 1.98 5.86
C ASP A 283 21.45 2.55 4.91
N GLU A 284 21.51 2.05 3.67
CA GLU A 284 22.14 2.79 2.59
C GLU A 284 21.19 3.95 2.25
N PRO A 285 21.60 5.21 2.47
CA PRO A 285 20.78 6.34 2.10
C PRO A 285 20.60 6.32 0.58
N ASP A 286 19.35 6.36 0.12
CA ASP A 286 19.04 6.61 -1.29
C ASP A 286 19.66 7.96 -1.66
N THR A 287 20.81 7.92 -2.32
CA THR A 287 21.49 9.13 -2.72
C THR A 287 20.57 9.89 -3.67
N ARG A 288 20.20 11.12 -3.29
CA ARG A 288 19.56 12.10 -4.18
C ARG A 288 20.49 12.39 -5.36
N ALA A 289 20.47 11.52 -6.36
CA ALA A 289 21.13 11.77 -7.62
C ALA A 289 20.19 12.65 -8.45
N GLN A 290 20.52 13.94 -8.52
CA GLN A 290 20.03 14.85 -9.55
C GLN A 290 20.47 14.34 -10.92
N ASN A 291 19.68 13.44 -11.51
CA ASN A 291 19.72 13.18 -12.94
C ASN A 291 18.32 13.43 -13.47
N ASN A 292 18.25 14.34 -14.43
CA ASN A 292 17.03 14.85 -15.03
C ASN A 292 16.78 14.09 -16.35
N PRO A 293 15.98 13.02 -16.39
CA PRO A 293 15.50 12.50 -17.67
C PRO A 293 14.28 13.29 -18.12
N GLN A 294 14.35 13.90 -19.30
CA GLN A 294 13.19 14.49 -19.97
C GLN A 294 12.09 13.44 -20.14
N GLN A 295 11.01 13.56 -19.35
CA GLN A 295 9.79 12.77 -19.48
C GLN A 295 8.86 13.42 -20.52
N TYR A 296 8.38 12.59 -21.44
CA TYR A 296 7.25 12.92 -22.32
C TYR A 296 5.95 12.35 -21.71
N PRO A 297 4.83 13.06 -21.79
CA PRO A 297 3.60 12.70 -21.07
C PRO A 297 2.91 11.49 -21.69
N ASN A 298 2.56 10.50 -20.85
CA ASN A 298 1.65 9.42 -21.19
C ASN A 298 0.30 9.70 -20.51
N ASN A 299 -0.79 9.74 -21.28
CA ASN A 299 -2.09 10.26 -20.83
C ASN A 299 -2.93 9.29 -19.96
N ASP A 300 -2.39 8.16 -19.51
CA ASP A 300 -3.11 7.17 -18.70
C ASP A 300 -2.52 6.95 -17.30
N GLU A 301 -1.51 7.72 -16.93
CA GLU A 301 -0.85 7.71 -15.62
C GLU A 301 -0.97 9.13 -15.05
N ILE A 302 -1.85 9.32 -14.05
CA ILE A 302 -1.68 10.46 -13.15
C ILE A 302 -0.42 10.12 -12.37
N ASP A 303 0.64 10.80 -12.79
CA ASP A 303 2.01 10.78 -12.33
C ASP A 303 2.17 10.48 -10.83
N LEU A 304 2.92 9.41 -10.55
CA LEU A 304 3.45 9.09 -9.25
C LEU A 304 4.61 10.08 -9.00
N ASP A 305 4.35 11.06 -8.13
CA ASP A 305 5.28 12.09 -7.63
C ASP A 305 5.50 13.35 -8.51
N ILE A 306 4.42 14.09 -8.82
CA ILE A 306 4.53 15.51 -9.19
C ILE A 306 4.99 16.33 -7.97
N GLU A 307 6.23 16.81 -8.02
CA GLU A 307 6.63 18.08 -7.39
C GLU A 307 5.92 19.23 -8.15
N ASP A 308 5.25 20.13 -7.43
CA ASP A 308 4.48 21.25 -7.99
C ASP A 308 5.33 22.12 -8.94
N ASP A 309 4.94 22.16 -10.22
CA ASP A 309 5.56 23.01 -11.25
C ASP A 309 4.83 24.37 -11.32
N ASP A 310 5.39 25.38 -10.64
CA ASP A 310 4.99 26.78 -10.78
C ASP A 310 5.53 27.34 -12.11
N ALA A 311 4.59 27.76 -12.96
CA ALA A 311 4.78 28.31 -14.30
C ALA A 311 6.08 29.14 -14.55
N ALA A 312 6.95 28.63 -15.42
CA ALA A 312 8.10 29.36 -15.95
C ALA A 312 7.69 30.42 -16.99
N LEU A 313 8.07 31.68 -16.74
CA LEU A 313 8.18 32.73 -17.76
C LEU A 313 9.54 32.61 -18.48
N PRO A 314 9.65 32.97 -19.78
CA PRO A 314 10.84 32.66 -20.57
C PRO A 314 12.02 33.57 -20.20
N ILE A 315 13.17 32.97 -19.90
CA ILE A 315 14.45 33.67 -19.72
C ILE A 315 15.30 33.48 -20.98
N GLU A 316 15.71 34.61 -21.57
CA GLU A 316 16.60 34.71 -22.71
C GLU A 316 18.01 34.16 -22.42
N ALA A 317 18.63 33.56 -23.44
CA ALA A 317 19.97 33.00 -23.38
C ALA A 317 21.06 34.08 -23.18
N PRO A 318 22.07 33.87 -22.31
CA PRO A 318 23.21 34.76 -22.27
C PRO A 318 24.23 34.38 -23.36
N THR A 319 24.35 35.24 -24.35
CA THR A 319 25.50 35.31 -25.27
C THR A 319 26.75 35.73 -24.51
N GLY A 320 27.81 34.94 -24.58
CA GLY A 320 29.13 35.30 -24.08
C GLY A 320 29.76 36.44 -24.89
N MET A 321 30.44 37.35 -24.20
CA MET A 321 31.29 38.35 -24.84
C MET A 321 32.57 37.67 -25.37
N ASN A 322 32.77 37.76 -26.69
CA ASN A 322 34.02 37.53 -27.45
C ASN A 322 34.16 36.18 -28.18
N GLY A 323 33.22 35.84 -29.08
CA GLY A 323 33.31 34.67 -29.96
C GLY A 323 34.61 34.55 -30.79
N ALA A 324 35.54 33.71 -30.34
CA ALA A 324 36.62 33.12 -31.12
C ALA A 324 36.98 31.71 -30.57
N PRO A 325 37.30 30.72 -31.43
CA PRO A 325 37.77 29.38 -31.01
C PRO A 325 39.31 29.28 -30.97
N GLU A 326 39.82 28.25 -30.25
CA GLU A 326 41.12 27.51 -30.37
C GLU A 326 41.77 27.23 -28.98
N PRO A 327 42.63 26.20 -28.79
CA PRO A 327 42.70 24.87 -29.41
C PRO A 327 42.77 23.71 -28.37
N ILE A 328 42.69 22.49 -28.90
CA ILE A 328 42.72 21.20 -28.20
C ILE A 328 44.19 20.88 -27.83
N SER A 329 44.45 20.49 -26.58
CA SER A 329 45.63 19.68 -26.24
C SER A 329 45.19 18.36 -25.62
N GLU A 330 45.46 17.28 -26.34
CA GLU A 330 45.38 15.90 -25.88
C GLU A 330 46.43 15.68 -24.78
N ASP A 331 45.98 15.33 -23.57
CA ASP A 331 46.47 14.16 -22.85
C ASP A 331 45.82 14.03 -21.46
N ARG A 332 45.51 12.78 -21.12
CA ARG A 332 45.01 12.23 -19.84
C ARG A 332 43.50 12.16 -19.65
N VAL A 333 42.99 10.98 -19.98
CA VAL A 333 41.83 10.34 -19.36
C VAL A 333 42.07 10.19 -17.84
N PRO A 334 41.17 10.64 -16.96
CA PRO A 334 41.04 10.08 -15.62
C PRO A 334 39.87 9.08 -15.61
N GLN A 335 40.18 7.81 -15.41
CA GLN A 335 39.20 6.78 -15.06
C GLN A 335 38.47 7.20 -13.77
N LYS A 336 37.13 7.18 -13.78
CA LYS A 336 36.33 7.17 -12.55
C LYS A 336 36.40 5.77 -11.95
N ASP A 337 37.32 5.58 -11.02
CA ASP A 337 37.36 4.39 -10.17
C ASP A 337 36.15 4.37 -9.23
N GLN A 338 35.56 3.19 -9.15
CA GLN A 338 34.56 2.80 -8.17
C GLN A 338 35.21 2.83 -6.78
N THR A 339 34.79 3.73 -5.90
CA THR A 339 35.15 3.66 -4.48
C THR A 339 34.30 2.60 -3.77
N GLN A 340 34.56 1.32 -4.05
CA GLN A 340 34.26 0.25 -3.11
C GLN A 340 35.50 0.05 -2.24
N VAL A 341 35.39 0.36 -0.95
CA VAL A 341 36.45 0.07 0.03
C VAL A 341 36.53 -1.45 0.16
N SER A 342 37.66 -2.03 -0.21
CA SER A 342 37.87 -3.48 -0.14
C SER A 342 37.71 -4.01 1.29
N ASP A 343 37.22 -5.24 1.42
CA ASP A 343 37.05 -5.90 2.73
C ASP A 343 38.37 -5.99 3.52
N SER A 344 39.51 -5.98 2.83
CA SER A 344 40.84 -5.92 3.42
C SER A 344 41.15 -4.58 4.14
N LEU A 345 40.55 -3.47 3.72
CA LEU A 345 40.67 -2.16 4.37
C LEU A 345 39.71 -2.03 5.56
N ARG A 346 38.50 -2.60 5.46
CA ARG A 346 37.55 -2.70 6.60
C ARG A 346 38.10 -3.55 7.75
N ALA A 347 38.87 -4.59 7.44
CA ALA A 347 39.52 -5.45 8.43
C ALA A 347 40.66 -4.77 9.22
N GLN A 348 41.11 -3.58 8.79
CA GLN A 348 42.13 -2.79 9.51
C GLN A 348 41.53 -1.79 10.51
N LEU A 349 40.20 -1.66 10.57
CA LEU A 349 39.54 -0.80 11.55
C LEU A 349 39.65 -1.42 12.96
N PRO A 350 39.82 -0.62 14.02
CA PRO A 350 39.85 -1.11 15.40
C PRO A 350 38.61 -1.96 15.72
N ALA A 351 38.76 -2.98 16.59
CA ALA A 351 37.66 -3.87 16.99
C ALA A 351 36.40 -3.14 17.52
N ALA A 352 36.55 -1.89 17.95
CA ALA A 352 35.45 -1.00 18.34
C ALA A 352 34.52 -0.59 17.18
N PHE A 353 34.93 -0.73 15.93
CA PHE A 353 34.13 -0.49 14.72
C PHE A 353 33.58 -1.78 14.10
N THR A 354 33.90 -2.94 14.67
CA THR A 354 33.32 -4.21 14.25
C THR A 354 31.94 -4.36 14.88
N ARG A 355 30.87 -4.13 14.11
CA ARG A 355 29.48 -4.38 14.55
C ARG A 355 29.40 -5.83 15.03
N THR A 356 29.10 -6.05 16.31
CA THR A 356 28.85 -7.38 16.85
C THR A 356 27.66 -7.96 16.11
N LYS A 357 27.92 -8.92 15.22
CA LYS A 357 26.85 -9.69 14.56
C LYS A 357 26.11 -10.43 15.67
N THR A 358 24.89 -9.97 15.97
CA THR A 358 23.99 -10.76 16.82
C THR A 358 23.81 -12.10 16.10
N PRO A 359 24.02 -13.25 16.76
CA PRO A 359 23.76 -14.52 16.10
C PRO A 359 22.32 -14.51 15.56
N PRO A 360 22.09 -15.03 14.35
CA PRO A 360 20.75 -15.06 13.78
C PRO A 360 19.81 -15.79 14.75
N PRO A 361 18.57 -15.32 14.92
CA PRO A 361 17.59 -16.00 15.76
C PRO A 361 17.46 -17.45 15.28
N LYS A 362 17.35 -18.39 16.23
CA LYS A 362 17.23 -19.83 15.89
C LYS A 362 16.00 -20.01 15.00
N SER A 363 16.21 -20.46 13.76
CA SER A 363 15.13 -20.78 12.84
C SER A 363 14.46 -22.09 13.26
N LEU A 364 13.13 -22.10 13.24
CA LEU A 364 12.33 -23.32 13.34
C LEU A 364 12.13 -23.90 11.92
N PRO A 365 11.83 -25.19 11.78
CA PRO A 365 11.44 -25.76 10.49
C PRO A 365 10.18 -25.09 9.96
N PHE A 366 9.98 -25.12 8.65
CA PHE A 366 8.78 -24.58 8.02
C PHE A 366 7.53 -25.27 8.60
N PRO A 367 6.41 -24.56 8.82
CA PRO A 367 5.25 -25.16 9.46
C PRO A 367 4.66 -26.32 8.66
N GLU A 368 4.55 -27.49 9.31
CA GLU A 368 4.03 -28.72 8.71
C GLU A 368 2.58 -28.60 8.24
N ASP A 369 1.78 -27.72 8.88
CA ASP A 369 0.37 -27.49 8.54
C ASP A 369 0.18 -26.58 7.31
N ILE A 370 1.27 -26.05 6.72
CA ILE A 370 1.25 -25.34 5.44
C ILE A 370 1.79 -26.28 4.37
N THR A 371 0.86 -26.91 3.64
CA THR A 371 1.16 -28.02 2.74
C THR A 371 1.18 -27.63 1.28
N ASN A 372 0.58 -26.49 0.92
CA ASN A 372 0.49 -26.06 -0.46
C ASN A 372 1.87 -25.70 -1.03
N THR A 373 2.13 -26.17 -2.25
CA THR A 373 3.42 -25.97 -2.95
C THR A 373 3.28 -25.08 -4.18
N THR A 374 2.07 -24.62 -4.51
CA THR A 374 1.85 -23.77 -5.70
C THR A 374 0.76 -22.74 -5.46
N THR A 375 1.04 -21.48 -5.77
CA THR A 375 0.06 -20.39 -5.68
C THR A 375 -0.35 -19.91 -7.06
N LYS A 376 -1.67 -19.80 -7.30
CA LYS A 376 -2.22 -19.19 -8.51
C LYS A 376 -2.35 -17.68 -8.27
N PHE A 377 -1.49 -16.90 -8.92
CA PHE A 377 -1.51 -15.46 -8.84
C PHE A 377 -2.43 -14.87 -9.92
N LEU A 378 -3.25 -13.89 -9.54
CA LEU A 378 -4.05 -13.09 -10.45
C LEU A 378 -4.01 -11.62 -10.03
N ALA A 379 -3.63 -10.76 -10.96
CA ALA A 379 -3.81 -9.33 -10.86
C ALA A 379 -4.78 -8.84 -11.92
N LEU A 380 -5.55 -7.81 -11.57
CA LEU A 380 -6.60 -7.24 -12.42
C LEU A 380 -6.46 -5.72 -12.54
N ASP A 381 -7.07 -5.19 -13.58
CA ASP A 381 -7.08 -3.77 -13.90
C ASP A 381 -8.11 -2.98 -13.05
N LYS A 382 -8.19 -1.67 -13.25
CA LYS A 382 -9.26 -0.83 -12.69
C LYS A 382 -10.54 -0.89 -13.53
N CYS A 383 -11.69 -0.69 -12.88
CA CYS A 383 -13.02 -0.67 -13.49
C CYS A 383 -13.20 0.47 -14.53
N LEU A 384 -12.70 0.24 -15.75
CA LEU A 384 -12.83 1.13 -16.90
C LEU A 384 -13.25 0.35 -18.16
N PRO A 385 -13.87 1.02 -19.15
CA PRO A 385 -14.25 0.39 -20.42
C PRO A 385 -13.07 -0.30 -21.10
N HIS A 386 -13.33 -1.48 -21.66
CA HIS A 386 -12.36 -2.31 -22.39
C HIS A 386 -11.16 -2.80 -21.58
N ARG A 387 -11.21 -2.74 -20.25
CA ARG A 387 -10.18 -3.28 -19.37
C ARG A 387 -10.61 -4.60 -18.73
N HIS A 388 -9.64 -5.35 -18.23
CA HIS A 388 -9.86 -6.64 -17.58
C HIS A 388 -9.77 -6.49 -16.05
N PHE A 389 -10.81 -5.94 -15.46
CA PHE A 389 -10.85 -5.54 -14.05
C PHE A 389 -11.57 -6.53 -13.13
N LEU A 390 -12.44 -7.37 -13.69
CA LEU A 390 -13.29 -8.32 -12.97
C LEU A 390 -13.07 -9.75 -13.43
N GLN A 391 -13.04 -10.69 -12.48
CA GLN A 391 -13.04 -12.13 -12.76
C GLN A 391 -13.96 -12.89 -11.79
N LEU A 392 -14.93 -13.62 -12.33
CA LEU A 392 -15.73 -14.59 -11.56
C LEU A 392 -14.98 -15.92 -11.44
N MET A 393 -14.97 -16.51 -10.25
CA MET A 393 -14.40 -17.83 -10.01
C MET A 393 -14.99 -18.52 -8.78
N SER A 394 -14.89 -19.84 -8.74
CA SER A 394 -15.33 -20.65 -7.60
C SER A 394 -14.10 -21.19 -6.88
N ILE A 395 -14.03 -20.97 -5.56
CA ILE A 395 -12.97 -21.51 -4.71
C ILE A 395 -13.54 -22.72 -3.97
N PRO A 396 -13.09 -23.95 -4.28
CA PRO A 396 -13.50 -25.11 -3.51
C PRO A 396 -12.89 -25.06 -2.10
N PRO A 397 -13.58 -25.58 -1.08
CA PRO A 397 -12.95 -25.80 0.22
C PRO A 397 -11.67 -26.62 0.08
N ASP A 398 -10.74 -26.46 1.02
CA ASP A 398 -9.57 -27.33 1.06
C ASP A 398 -10.00 -28.79 1.29
N VAL A 399 -9.24 -29.75 0.74
CA VAL A 399 -9.54 -31.19 0.80
C VAL A 399 -9.63 -31.67 2.25
N GLN A 400 -8.90 -31.01 3.15
CA GLN A 400 -8.89 -31.29 4.59
C GLN A 400 -10.08 -30.67 5.35
N ASN A 401 -10.81 -29.73 4.74
CA ASN A 401 -11.85 -28.93 5.39
C ASN A 401 -13.15 -28.94 4.57
N GLN A 402 -13.78 -30.13 4.45
CA GLN A 402 -14.99 -30.38 3.64
C GLN A 402 -16.29 -29.85 4.29
N SER A 403 -16.22 -28.76 5.04
CA SER A 403 -17.41 -28.17 5.64
C SER A 403 -18.31 -27.58 4.56
N GLU A 404 -19.61 -27.91 4.59
CA GLU A 404 -20.58 -27.32 3.67
C GLU A 404 -20.63 -25.79 3.82
N ILE A 405 -20.71 -25.08 2.69
CA ILE A 405 -20.81 -23.62 2.68
C ILE A 405 -22.26 -23.24 3.02
N SER A 406 -22.48 -22.78 4.26
CA SER A 406 -23.76 -22.19 4.67
C SER A 406 -23.95 -20.82 4.01
N ARG A 407 -25.12 -20.61 3.39
CA ARG A 407 -25.49 -19.35 2.72
C ARG A 407 -26.67 -18.70 3.43
N PRO A 408 -26.68 -17.37 3.66
CA PRO A 408 -25.64 -16.41 3.26
C PRO A 408 -24.34 -16.58 4.06
N VAL A 409 -23.21 -16.37 3.39
CA VAL A 409 -21.88 -16.48 4.01
C VAL A 409 -21.70 -15.35 5.01
N LYS A 410 -21.17 -15.68 6.18
CA LYS A 410 -20.79 -14.72 7.22
C LYS A 410 -19.27 -14.70 7.37
N LEU A 411 -18.75 -13.56 7.79
CA LEU A 411 -17.35 -13.43 8.17
C LEU A 411 -17.17 -13.89 9.61
N GLU A 412 -16.12 -14.65 9.85
CA GLU A 412 -15.69 -15.06 11.19
C GLU A 412 -14.24 -14.62 11.41
N TYR A 413 -13.92 -14.32 12.66
CA TYR A 413 -12.54 -14.15 13.09
C TYR A 413 -11.75 -15.45 12.90
N ASP A 414 -10.44 -15.33 12.73
CA ASP A 414 -9.55 -16.48 12.73
C ASP A 414 -8.89 -16.68 14.10
N LYS A 415 -9.00 -17.89 14.66
CA LYS A 415 -8.49 -18.20 16.01
C LYS A 415 -6.98 -17.96 16.15
N GLU A 416 -6.19 -18.39 15.17
CA GLU A 416 -4.74 -18.20 15.21
C GLU A 416 -4.38 -16.73 15.06
N TRP A 417 -5.08 -16.00 14.20
CA TRP A 417 -4.89 -14.57 14.03
C TRP A 417 -5.21 -13.76 15.29
N LEU A 418 -6.30 -14.06 15.99
CA LEU A 418 -6.65 -13.41 17.25
C LEU A 418 -5.54 -13.60 18.31
N ALA A 419 -4.96 -14.80 18.39
CA ALA A 419 -3.85 -15.08 19.30
C ALA A 419 -2.59 -14.27 18.92
N ILE A 420 -2.27 -14.21 17.63
CA ILE A 420 -1.16 -13.39 17.12
C ILE A 420 -1.39 -11.91 17.46
N CYS A 421 -2.59 -11.37 17.22
CA CYS A 421 -2.93 -9.99 17.56
C CYS A 421 -2.69 -9.69 19.05
N ARG A 422 -3.05 -10.62 19.95
CA ARG A 422 -2.79 -10.46 21.40
C ARG A 422 -1.30 -10.39 21.72
N VAL A 423 -0.48 -11.27 21.14
CA VAL A 423 0.99 -11.27 21.36
C VAL A 423 1.64 -9.96 20.93
N PHE A 424 1.18 -9.37 19.82
CA PHE A 424 1.75 -8.13 19.26
C PHE A 424 1.05 -6.85 19.72
N ALA A 425 0.02 -6.93 20.57
CA ALA A 425 -0.77 -5.77 20.97
C ALA A 425 0.06 -4.69 21.69
N SER A 426 1.03 -5.10 22.52
CA SER A 426 1.91 -4.17 23.23
C SER A 426 2.96 -3.50 22.33
N ASP A 427 3.23 -4.07 21.16
CA ASP A 427 4.21 -3.56 20.21
C ASP A 427 3.59 -2.50 19.27
N LEU A 428 2.25 -2.40 19.25
CA LEU A 428 1.54 -1.34 18.52
C LEU A 428 1.56 -0.04 19.33
N THR A 429 2.56 0.78 19.06
CA THR A 429 2.63 2.15 19.54
C THR A 429 2.29 3.12 18.42
N LEU A 430 1.32 3.99 18.64
CA LEU A 430 1.05 5.12 17.77
C LEU A 430 2.00 6.25 18.18
N GLY A 431 3.02 6.51 17.36
CA GLY A 431 3.95 7.60 17.62
C GLY A 431 3.22 8.91 17.35
N ASP A 432 3.24 9.88 18.25
CA ASP A 432 2.67 11.21 17.99
C ASP A 432 3.55 12.00 17.00
N GLY A 433 3.81 11.45 15.81
CA GLY A 433 4.69 12.00 14.78
C GLY A 433 6.17 11.86 15.07
N ASP A 434 6.56 11.03 16.03
CA ASP A 434 7.97 10.69 16.21
C ASP A 434 8.38 9.63 15.18
N GLU A 435 8.79 10.10 14.00
CA GLU A 435 9.32 9.27 12.92
C GLU A 435 10.60 8.51 13.29
N SER A 436 11.25 8.85 14.42
CA SER A 436 12.45 8.15 14.88
C SER A 436 12.14 6.82 15.58
N LEU A 437 10.88 6.58 15.94
CA LEU A 437 10.46 5.31 16.53
C LEU A 437 10.49 4.21 15.47
N SER A 438 11.35 3.22 15.71
CA SER A 438 11.45 2.02 14.89
C SER A 438 10.78 0.83 15.55
N VAL A 439 10.17 -0.05 14.73
CA VAL A 439 9.55 -1.28 15.23
C VAL A 439 10.59 -2.08 16.02
N PRO A 440 10.23 -2.61 17.22
CA PRO A 440 11.14 -3.42 18.02
C PRO A 440 11.82 -4.49 17.18
N LYS A 441 13.09 -4.79 17.47
CA LYS A 441 13.84 -5.82 16.73
C LYS A 441 13.06 -7.14 16.77
N ASP A 442 13.02 -7.81 15.62
CA ASP A 442 12.36 -9.10 15.54
C ASP A 442 13.09 -10.14 16.41
N ARG A 443 12.35 -10.76 17.34
CA ARG A 443 12.85 -11.80 18.25
C ARG A 443 12.78 -13.20 17.64
N GLY A 444 12.14 -13.34 16.47
CA GLY A 444 12.07 -14.58 15.70
C GLY A 444 11.04 -15.58 16.20
N GLU A 445 10.73 -16.57 15.35
CA GLU A 445 9.63 -17.53 15.57
C GLU A 445 9.79 -18.36 16.85
N ALA A 446 11.02 -18.79 17.18
CA ALA A 446 11.30 -19.55 18.40
C ALA A 446 10.91 -18.79 19.68
N PHE A 447 10.90 -17.45 19.63
CA PHE A 447 10.44 -16.61 20.73
C PHE A 447 8.92 -16.48 20.75
N TYR A 448 8.28 -16.16 19.61
CA TYR A 448 6.84 -15.89 19.59
C TYR A 448 5.97 -17.15 19.68
N ARG A 449 6.41 -18.28 19.10
CA ARG A 449 5.62 -19.51 19.03
C ARG A 449 5.02 -19.94 20.37
N PRO A 450 5.78 -20.08 21.47
CA PRO A 450 5.19 -20.45 22.76
C PRO A 450 4.22 -19.40 23.32
N LEU A 451 4.42 -18.11 23.01
CA LEU A 451 3.47 -17.05 23.40
C LEU A 451 2.17 -17.15 22.61
N ILE A 452 2.27 -17.34 21.30
CA ILE A 452 1.11 -17.51 20.42
C ILE A 452 0.32 -18.77 20.81
N ASP A 453 1.01 -19.87 21.14
CA ASP A 453 0.34 -21.10 21.61
C ASP A 453 -0.44 -20.85 22.92
N ALA A 454 0.14 -20.12 23.88
CA ALA A 454 -0.55 -19.74 25.11
C ALA A 454 -1.76 -18.80 24.85
N GLU A 455 -1.62 -17.81 23.97
CA GLU A 455 -2.73 -16.92 23.61
C GLU A 455 -3.80 -17.64 22.79
N LYS A 456 -3.45 -18.68 22.03
CA LYS A 456 -4.41 -19.52 21.31
C LYS A 456 -5.29 -20.31 22.28
N ASP A 457 -4.71 -20.82 23.37
CA ASP A 457 -5.49 -21.45 24.45
C ASP A 457 -6.39 -20.44 25.17
N TRP A 458 -5.94 -19.20 25.35
CA TRP A 458 -6.77 -18.12 25.88
C TRP A 458 -7.95 -17.82 24.94
N VAL A 459 -7.71 -17.65 23.64
CA VAL A 459 -8.76 -17.38 22.63
C VAL A 459 -9.76 -18.54 22.58
N GLU A 460 -9.28 -19.78 22.63
CA GLU A 460 -10.14 -20.97 22.73
C GLU A 460 -11.07 -20.88 23.95
N GLN A 461 -10.55 -20.51 25.11
CA GLN A 461 -11.31 -20.46 26.35
C GLN A 461 -12.32 -19.32 26.43
N TYR A 462 -11.97 -18.12 25.96
CA TYR A 462 -12.77 -16.90 26.20
C TYR A 462 -13.51 -16.36 24.98
N VAL A 463 -13.12 -16.77 23.76
CA VAL A 463 -13.74 -16.34 22.50
C VAL A 463 -14.48 -17.50 21.84
N VAL A 464 -13.79 -18.61 21.59
CA VAL A 464 -14.37 -19.76 20.87
C VAL A 464 -15.47 -20.43 21.68
N LYS A 465 -15.19 -20.85 22.92
CA LYS A 465 -16.20 -21.47 23.81
C LYS A 465 -17.32 -20.51 24.21
N ALA A 466 -17.11 -19.21 24.08
CA ALA A 466 -18.12 -18.18 24.32
C ALA A 466 -18.97 -17.87 23.07
N ASP A 467 -18.75 -18.57 21.95
CA ASP A 467 -19.45 -18.39 20.67
C ASP A 467 -19.33 -16.96 20.09
N LYS A 468 -18.14 -16.36 20.20
CA LYS A 468 -17.83 -14.98 19.76
C LYS A 468 -16.95 -14.93 18.51
N MET A 469 -16.91 -16.01 17.71
CA MET A 469 -16.08 -16.08 16.51
C MET A 469 -16.72 -15.41 15.29
N VAL A 470 -18.05 -15.33 15.24
CA VAL A 470 -18.75 -14.61 14.17
C VAL A 470 -18.50 -13.10 14.33
N ILE A 471 -18.08 -12.44 13.26
CA ILE A 471 -17.86 -10.99 13.28
C ILE A 471 -19.23 -10.30 13.43
N PRO A 472 -19.43 -9.46 14.44
CA PRO A 472 -20.70 -8.77 14.65
C PRO A 472 -20.96 -7.77 13.51
N GLU A 473 -22.20 -7.71 13.00
CA GLU A 473 -22.64 -6.70 12.03
C GLU A 473 -22.99 -5.39 12.75
N ASN A 474 -22.01 -4.75 13.39
CA ASN A 474 -22.16 -3.59 14.26
C ASN A 474 -21.66 -2.27 13.62
N PHE A 475 -21.86 -2.10 12.32
CA PHE A 475 -21.54 -0.84 11.65
C PHE A 475 -22.34 0.34 12.24
N GLU A 476 -21.63 1.39 12.61
CA GLU A 476 -22.19 2.69 12.99
C GLU A 476 -21.43 3.81 12.28
N ALA A 477 -22.15 4.83 11.82
CA ALA A 477 -21.53 6.00 11.21
C ALA A 477 -20.79 6.82 12.28
N THR A 478 -19.46 6.90 12.18
CA THR A 478 -18.58 7.62 13.13
C THR A 478 -18.38 9.09 12.77
N ALA A 479 -18.35 9.41 11.48
CA ALA A 479 -18.20 10.77 10.94
C ALA A 479 -19.48 11.26 10.23
N PRO A 480 -19.65 12.58 10.04
CA PRO A 480 -20.77 13.13 9.27
C PRO A 480 -20.83 12.56 7.85
N ALA A 481 -22.05 12.32 7.34
CA ALA A 481 -22.25 11.94 5.95
C ALA A 481 -21.98 13.13 5.00
N TYR A 482 -21.69 12.82 3.73
CA TYR A 482 -21.52 13.83 2.69
C TYR A 482 -22.76 14.73 2.53
N ASP A 483 -22.53 16.04 2.48
CA ASP A 483 -23.55 17.04 2.15
C ASP A 483 -23.30 17.57 0.73
N GLU A 484 -24.12 17.12 -0.22
CA GLU A 484 -24.07 17.54 -1.62
C GLU A 484 -24.18 19.06 -1.81
N ARG A 485 -24.86 19.76 -0.88
CA ARG A 485 -25.02 21.22 -0.97
C ARG A 485 -23.71 21.96 -0.72
N ARG A 486 -22.82 21.39 0.12
CA ARG A 486 -21.48 21.92 0.38
C ARG A 486 -20.52 21.59 -0.77
N GLY A 487 -20.74 20.46 -1.44
CA GLY A 487 -19.83 19.96 -2.47
C GLY A 487 -18.42 19.72 -1.92
N ILE A 488 -17.41 19.76 -2.79
CA ILE A 488 -15.99 19.57 -2.45
C ILE A 488 -15.18 20.88 -2.50
N VAL A 489 -15.84 22.04 -2.39
CA VAL A 489 -15.18 23.35 -2.58
C VAL A 489 -14.27 23.72 -1.39
N GLN A 490 -14.62 23.29 -0.18
CA GLN A 490 -13.89 23.62 1.05
C GLN A 490 -13.51 22.35 1.82
N VAL A 491 -12.64 21.53 1.22
CA VAL A 491 -12.08 20.34 1.87
C VAL A 491 -11.10 20.78 2.97
N LYS A 492 -11.25 20.24 4.17
CA LYS A 492 -10.36 20.49 5.32
C LYS A 492 -9.91 19.17 5.92
N MET A 493 -8.76 19.17 6.61
CA MET A 493 -8.34 18.00 7.39
C MET A 493 -9.40 17.69 8.46
N PRO A 494 -9.90 16.45 8.53
CA PRO A 494 -10.88 16.04 9.53
C PRO A 494 -10.23 15.85 10.91
N ARG A 495 -11.06 15.77 11.94
CA ARG A 495 -10.66 15.28 13.28
C ARG A 495 -10.67 13.75 13.30
N GLU A 496 -10.02 13.17 14.30
CA GLU A 496 -10.12 11.74 14.59
C GLU A 496 -11.47 11.37 15.21
N TYR A 497 -11.94 10.16 14.93
CA TYR A 497 -13.14 9.59 15.51
C TYR A 497 -12.83 8.26 16.19
N THR A 498 -13.44 7.99 17.35
CA THR A 498 -13.42 6.62 17.92
C THR A 498 -14.35 5.74 17.09
N ASN A 499 -13.85 4.58 16.64
CA ASN A 499 -14.69 3.58 16.01
C ASN A 499 -15.16 2.53 17.02
N ASN A 500 -16.47 2.28 17.05
CA ASN A 500 -17.11 1.33 17.95
C ASN A 500 -16.62 -0.11 17.71
N GLN A 501 -16.27 -0.47 16.46
CA GLN A 501 -15.82 -1.80 16.09
C GLN A 501 -14.40 -2.08 16.55
N THR A 502 -13.48 -1.13 16.39
CA THR A 502 -12.11 -1.23 16.93
C THR A 502 -12.12 -1.34 18.44
N LYS A 503 -12.97 -0.54 19.12
CA LYS A 503 -13.18 -0.66 20.55
C LYS A 503 -13.68 -2.06 20.94
N ALA A 504 -14.73 -2.56 20.28
CA ALA A 504 -15.28 -3.88 20.55
C ALA A 504 -14.27 -5.02 20.29
N PHE A 505 -13.41 -4.88 19.28
CA PHE A 505 -12.34 -5.84 18.99
C PHE A 505 -11.27 -5.84 20.09
N CYS A 506 -10.84 -4.66 20.54
CA CYS A 506 -9.90 -4.55 21.66
C CYS A 506 -10.48 -5.12 22.97
N GLU A 507 -11.77 -4.89 23.24
CA GLU A 507 -12.48 -5.47 24.38
C GLU A 507 -12.64 -6.99 24.27
N LEU A 508 -12.96 -7.51 23.07
CA LEU A 508 -13.06 -8.95 22.80
C LEU A 508 -11.73 -9.66 23.10
N LEU A 509 -10.63 -9.02 22.71
CA LEU A 509 -9.29 -9.53 22.90
C LEU A 509 -8.63 -9.07 24.19
N ASP A 510 -9.29 -8.36 25.11
CA ASP A 510 -8.69 -7.86 26.35
C ASP A 510 -7.31 -7.20 26.14
N ILE A 511 -7.24 -6.28 25.17
CA ILE A 511 -6.04 -5.49 24.83
C ILE A 511 -6.33 -3.99 24.87
N SER A 512 -5.29 -3.16 25.01
CA SER A 512 -5.42 -1.71 24.94
C SER A 512 -5.88 -1.24 23.56
N ASN A 513 -6.73 -0.20 23.53
CA ASN A 513 -7.10 0.49 22.30
C ASN A 513 -6.28 1.78 22.15
N PRO A 514 -5.20 1.81 21.34
CA PRO A 514 -4.38 3.01 21.19
C PRO A 514 -5.02 4.10 20.30
N PHE A 515 -6.11 3.78 19.59
CA PHE A 515 -6.80 4.69 18.67
C PHE A 515 -7.84 5.57 19.37
N ASP A 516 -8.24 5.23 20.59
CA ASP A 516 -9.19 6.01 21.37
C ASP A 516 -8.46 7.10 22.17
N ILE A 517 -8.83 8.35 21.95
CA ILE A 517 -8.27 9.53 22.63
C ILE A 517 -9.41 10.43 23.12
N SER A 518 -9.13 11.23 24.15
CA SER A 518 -10.15 12.10 24.75
C SER A 518 -10.55 13.24 23.80
N GLU A 519 -11.75 13.80 24.01
CA GLU A 519 -12.21 14.96 23.22
C GLU A 519 -11.27 16.16 23.37
N GLU A 520 -10.71 16.38 24.57
CA GLU A 520 -9.73 17.43 24.82
C GLU A 520 -8.45 17.25 24.00
N GLU A 521 -7.99 16.01 23.85
CA GLU A 521 -6.81 15.68 23.05
C GLU A 521 -7.09 15.88 21.55
N ARG A 522 -8.25 15.43 21.06
CA ARG A 522 -8.70 15.68 19.67
C ARG A 522 -8.74 17.17 19.35
N ASP A 523 -9.36 17.95 20.23
CA ASP A 523 -9.48 19.40 20.06
C ASP A 523 -8.11 20.09 20.17
N ALA A 524 -7.19 19.58 21.00
CA ALA A 524 -5.82 20.06 21.04
C ALA A 524 -5.06 19.78 19.73
N ARG A 525 -5.15 18.56 19.17
CA ARG A 525 -4.54 18.22 17.87
C ARG A 525 -5.08 19.10 16.75
N MET A 526 -6.40 19.27 16.67
CA MET A 526 -7.03 20.12 15.65
C MET A 526 -6.64 21.60 15.80
N ARG A 527 -6.46 22.11 17.02
CA ARG A 527 -5.95 23.47 17.25
C ARG A 527 -4.49 23.64 16.86
N ASN A 528 -3.66 22.62 17.09
CA ASN A 528 -2.24 22.65 16.75
C ASN A 528 -2.02 22.53 15.23
N GLY A 529 -2.95 21.91 14.52
CA GLY A 529 -2.83 21.68 13.08
C GLY A 529 -1.80 20.60 12.74
N PRO A 530 -1.54 20.39 11.43
CA PRO A 530 -0.55 19.40 10.99
C PRO A 530 0.84 19.68 11.55
N LYS A 531 1.60 18.63 11.84
CA LYS A 531 2.99 18.78 12.29
C LYS A 531 3.84 19.41 11.20
N GLN A 532 4.76 20.28 11.60
CA GLN A 532 5.74 20.86 10.70
C GLN A 532 6.68 19.75 10.21
N THR A 533 6.92 19.70 8.90
CA THR A 533 7.89 18.78 8.32
C THR A 533 9.31 19.33 8.56
N ASN A 534 10.28 18.44 8.79
CA ASN A 534 11.70 18.84 8.93
C ASN A 534 12.33 19.33 7.63
N ARG A 535 11.57 19.33 6.52
CA ARG A 535 11.95 20.00 5.29
C ARG A 535 11.74 21.49 5.52
N SER A 536 12.82 22.15 5.94
CA SER A 536 12.93 23.61 5.84
C SER A 536 12.57 23.99 4.42
N ASP A 537 11.36 24.49 4.21
CA ASP A 537 11.06 25.33 3.06
C ASP A 537 12.05 26.49 3.13
N GLY A 538 13.13 26.36 2.37
CA GLY A 538 14.10 27.42 2.10
C GLY A 538 13.51 28.56 1.28
N GLY A 539 12.20 28.82 1.40
CA GLY A 539 11.53 30.02 0.94
C GLY A 539 11.68 31.08 2.02
N GLY A 540 12.76 31.84 1.97
CA GLY A 540 12.97 33.03 2.80
C GLY A 540 11.85 34.04 2.61
N GLY A 541 10.75 33.87 3.35
CA GLY A 541 9.70 34.84 3.58
C GLY A 541 10.24 35.94 4.51
N GLY A 542 11.18 36.72 3.99
CA GLY A 542 11.68 37.92 4.64
C GLY A 542 10.51 38.85 4.92
N SER A 543 10.07 38.86 6.18
CA SER A 543 9.18 39.86 6.75
C SER A 543 9.76 41.25 6.50
N ARG A 544 9.35 41.90 5.40
CA ARG A 544 9.59 43.33 5.19
C ARG A 544 8.65 44.11 6.10
N ARG A 545 9.05 44.18 7.37
CA ARG A 545 8.69 45.27 8.26
C ARG A 545 9.09 46.57 7.58
N GLY A 546 8.11 47.45 7.38
CA GLY A 546 8.33 48.79 6.88
C GLY A 546 9.27 49.56 7.80
N PHE A 547 10.26 50.21 7.20
CA PHE A 547 10.91 51.38 7.78
C PHE A 547 11.13 52.38 6.65
N GLY A 548 10.53 53.55 6.81
CA GLY A 548 10.74 54.71 5.95
C GLY A 548 12.11 55.35 6.18
N GLY A 549 12.56 56.06 5.15
CA GLY A 549 13.75 56.93 5.20
C GLY A 549 14.11 57.41 3.81
N GLY A 550 13.85 58.68 3.51
CA GLY A 550 13.96 59.27 2.18
C GLY A 550 15.34 59.83 1.77
N ARG A 551 15.28 60.70 0.74
CA ARG A 551 16.35 61.42 -0.02
C ARG A 551 16.88 60.61 -1.21
N GLY A 552 17.03 61.11 -2.44
CA GLY A 552 16.84 62.45 -3.03
C GLY A 552 17.76 62.60 -4.25
N GLY A 553 17.28 63.25 -5.33
CA GLY A 553 18.05 63.77 -6.48
C GLY A 553 18.36 62.75 -7.59
N GLY A 554 18.31 63.03 -8.89
CA GLY A 554 18.07 64.26 -9.65
C GLY A 554 18.68 64.11 -11.07
N GLY A 555 17.96 64.60 -12.09
CA GLY A 555 18.46 64.85 -13.47
C GLY A 555 18.42 63.63 -14.42
N GLY A 556 17.96 63.68 -15.67
CA GLY A 556 17.54 64.76 -16.55
C GLY A 556 17.92 64.43 -18.00
N ARG A 557 17.07 64.86 -18.96
CA ARG A 557 17.20 64.83 -20.46
C ARG A 557 16.81 63.49 -21.12
N GLY A 558 15.98 63.41 -22.16
CA GLY A 558 15.36 64.38 -23.05
C GLY A 558 15.38 63.86 -24.51
N ARG A 559 14.36 64.24 -25.31
CA ARG A 559 14.05 63.93 -26.74
C ARG A 559 13.01 62.80 -26.90
N GLY A 560 11.84 62.94 -27.52
CA GLY A 560 11.26 63.97 -28.37
C GLY A 560 10.86 63.38 -29.74
N TRP A 561 9.64 63.73 -30.21
CA TRP A 561 9.04 63.48 -31.55
C TRP A 561 8.43 62.08 -31.76
N GLY A 562 7.22 61.90 -32.31
CA GLY A 562 6.28 62.81 -32.95
C GLY A 562 4.96 62.09 -33.27
N ARG A 563 3.91 62.88 -33.47
CA ARG A 563 2.51 62.50 -33.75
C ARG A 563 2.32 61.84 -35.12
N GLY A 564 1.30 60.98 -35.25
CA GLY A 564 0.70 60.61 -36.53
C GLY A 564 -0.66 59.93 -36.38
N ARG A 565 -1.74 60.69 -36.57
CA ARG A 565 -3.14 60.24 -36.72
C ARG A 565 -3.39 59.69 -38.12
N GLY A 566 -4.36 58.78 -38.26
CA GLY A 566 -5.18 58.61 -39.48
C GLY A 566 -5.51 57.13 -39.77
N HIS A 567 -6.67 56.57 -39.40
CA HIS A 567 -8.01 56.63 -40.02
C HIS A 567 -8.26 55.57 -41.14
N SER A 568 -9.36 54.81 -40.97
CA SER A 568 -10.17 54.07 -41.98
C SER A 568 -9.50 52.93 -42.79
N GLY A 569 -10.14 51.81 -43.14
CA GLY A 569 -11.53 51.36 -43.11
C GLY A 569 -11.58 49.84 -43.39
N ARG A 570 -12.60 49.13 -42.89
CA ARG A 570 -13.71 48.50 -43.64
C ARG A 570 -13.34 47.56 -44.80
N GLY A 571 -13.84 46.31 -44.70
CA GLY A 571 -14.07 45.37 -45.81
C GLY A 571 -13.66 43.94 -45.41
N ALA A 572 -14.50 43.09 -44.81
CA ALA A 572 -15.69 42.40 -45.31
C ALA A 572 -15.43 41.34 -46.41
N ARG A 573 -15.84 40.10 -46.08
CA ARG A 573 -16.13 38.92 -46.93
C ARG A 573 -14.90 38.15 -47.44
N ARG A 574 -14.84 36.81 -47.37
CA ARG A 574 -15.85 35.76 -47.24
C ARG A 574 -15.45 34.71 -46.22
#